data_AF-A0A833SAY1-F1
#
_entry.id   AF-A0A833SAY1-F1
#
_cell.length_a   1.000
_cell.length_b   1.000
_cell.length_c   1.000
_cell.angle_alpha   90.00
_cell.angle_beta   90.00
_cell.angle_gamma   90.00
#
_symmetry.space_group_name_H-M   'P 1'
#
loop_
_entity.id
_entity.type
_entity.pdbx_description
1 polymer ?
#
loop_
_entity_poly.entity_id
_entity_poly.type
_entity_poly.pdbx_seq_one_letter_code
_entity_poly.pdbx_strand_id
1 'polypeptide(L)'
;MYTIRESQENNNNRISERYAVSLVVKKTWGAIMGRRSSEEGVSELSVLVEDDLCERSATMESRARRTRLRSVVGICLFLALTGIIYLGYFCPDHVCALTSREIKESVRLSEGLSAGPVSGLSSVSVEFDKNGLLSVHPAFRLHSIQGSLGYDDVFTNDTFQFDINGHDVIVFLHIQKTGGTLFGKHLVRDLDLQRPCSCQRRRKRCFCFRPNRNENWLFSRYSTGWKCGLHADWTELTSCVDTELNKIEGDGIKRRYFYITIIRDPVARYLSEFRHVQRGATWRGARHWCGGIQANIPQCYPGSSWQGVSLEQFMECPYNLASNRQTRMLADLSIVGCYNSTLSSLERDRLMLASAKHNLQFMPFFMLTEYQKLL
;
A
#
# COMPACT_ATOMS: atom_id res chain seq x y z
N MET A 1 25.53 2.65 19.72
CA MET A 1 25.37 4.01 20.28
C MET A 1 25.80 4.99 19.21
N TYR A 2 24.87 5.43 18.35
CA TYR A 2 25.11 6.48 17.36
C TYR A 2 23.97 7.49 17.48
N THR A 3 24.34 8.61 18.09
CA THR A 3 23.52 9.78 18.38
C THR A 3 23.45 10.63 17.12
N ILE A 4 22.26 11.00 16.65
CA ILE A 4 22.10 12.05 15.63
C ILE A 4 21.37 13.22 16.28
N ARG A 5 22.08 14.34 16.34
CA ARG A 5 21.67 15.62 16.93
C ARG A 5 20.46 16.19 16.19
N GLU A 6 19.52 16.71 16.96
CA GLU A 6 18.44 17.59 16.51
C GLU A 6 19.02 18.91 16.00
N SER A 7 18.52 19.35 14.83
CA SER A 7 18.63 20.72 14.35
C SER A 7 17.20 21.21 14.14
N GLN A 8 16.76 22.10 15.03
CA GLN A 8 15.54 22.86 14.86
C GLN A 8 15.69 23.81 13.67
N GLU A 9 14.78 23.76 12.71
CA GLU A 9 14.49 24.92 11.88
C GLU A 9 13.03 24.92 11.41
N ASN A 10 12.52 26.13 11.27
CA ASN A 10 11.15 26.54 11.52
C ASN A 10 10.16 26.26 10.37
N ASN A 11 8.88 26.21 10.75
CA ASN A 11 7.68 26.09 9.92
C ASN A 11 7.61 27.10 8.76
N ASN A 12 7.41 26.60 7.53
CA ASN A 12 6.38 27.06 6.59
C ASN A 12 6.54 26.33 5.25
N ASN A 13 5.59 25.47 4.89
CA ASN A 13 4.94 25.47 3.58
C ASN A 13 4.00 24.28 3.39
N ARG A 14 2.74 24.58 3.07
CA ARG A 14 1.80 23.64 2.44
C ARG A 14 2.35 23.24 1.07
N ILE A 15 3.14 22.18 1.01
CA ILE A 15 3.52 21.51 -0.25
C ILE A 15 2.80 20.17 -0.28
N SER A 16 2.24 19.88 -1.46
CA SER A 16 1.22 18.85 -1.68
C SER A 16 1.70 17.44 -1.33
N GLU A 17 0.86 16.72 -0.54
CA GLU A 17 0.93 15.30 -0.17
C GLU A 17 1.30 14.31 -1.31
N ARG A 18 1.20 14.74 -2.59
CA ARG A 18 1.58 13.94 -3.76
C ARG A 18 3.08 13.75 -3.95
N TYR A 19 3.91 14.70 -3.51
CA TYR A 19 5.36 14.66 -3.79
C TYR A 19 6.13 13.75 -2.83
N ALA A 20 5.68 13.60 -1.58
CA ALA A 20 6.40 12.91 -0.53
C ALA A 20 6.47 11.38 -0.73
N VAL A 21 5.36 10.74 -1.12
CA VAL A 21 5.31 9.29 -1.32
C VAL A 21 6.10 8.85 -2.57
N SER A 22 6.25 9.74 -3.57
CA SER A 22 7.10 9.51 -4.74
C SER A 22 8.58 9.33 -4.33
N LEU A 23 9.06 9.99 -3.28
CA LEU A 23 10.48 10.02 -2.92
C LEU A 23 10.97 8.74 -2.21
N VAL A 24 10.15 8.14 -1.33
CA VAL A 24 10.47 6.87 -0.66
C VAL A 24 10.48 5.73 -1.67
N VAL A 25 9.48 5.72 -2.55
CA VAL A 25 9.43 4.80 -3.69
C VAL A 25 10.65 5.02 -4.61
N LYS A 26 11.05 6.25 -4.92
CA LYS A 26 12.25 6.49 -5.73
C LYS A 26 13.57 6.06 -5.05
N LYS A 27 13.77 6.31 -3.75
CA LYS A 27 15.03 6.00 -3.05
C LYS A 27 15.21 4.50 -2.79
N THR A 28 14.17 3.82 -2.31
CA THR A 28 14.24 2.37 -2.05
C THR A 28 14.36 1.59 -3.37
N TRP A 29 13.67 2.03 -4.42
CA TRP A 29 13.72 1.38 -5.72
C TRP A 29 14.93 1.77 -6.57
N GLY A 30 15.51 2.96 -6.36
CA GLY A 30 16.76 3.35 -7.02
C GLY A 30 17.95 2.47 -6.61
N ALA A 31 17.96 1.96 -5.38
CA ALA A 31 18.94 0.99 -4.90
C ALA A 31 18.71 -0.42 -5.45
N ILE A 32 17.44 -0.80 -5.71
CA ILE A 32 17.05 -2.14 -6.19
C ILE A 32 17.14 -2.28 -7.71
N MET A 33 16.81 -1.22 -8.45
CA MET A 33 16.73 -1.22 -9.93
C MET A 33 18.07 -0.86 -10.60
N GLY A 34 19.16 -0.76 -9.82
CA GLY A 34 20.51 -0.50 -10.31
C GLY A 34 20.61 0.75 -11.19
N ARG A 35 20.61 1.96 -10.62
CA ARG A 35 20.93 3.16 -11.42
C ARG A 35 22.44 3.36 -11.53
N ARG A 36 22.98 3.13 -12.72
CA ARG A 36 24.27 3.67 -13.16
C ARG A 36 24.13 5.18 -13.26
N SER A 37 24.79 5.92 -12.38
CA SER A 37 25.05 7.35 -12.55
C SER A 37 25.94 7.51 -13.77
N SER A 38 25.46 8.18 -14.82
CA SER A 38 26.33 8.82 -15.81
C SER A 38 26.08 10.32 -15.73
N GLU A 39 26.85 10.98 -14.87
CA GLU A 39 27.26 12.36 -15.09
C GLU A 39 28.28 12.36 -16.23
N GLU A 40 28.05 13.16 -17.27
CA GLU A 40 28.97 13.66 -18.32
C GLU A 40 28.11 13.97 -19.55
N GLY A 41 28.16 15.11 -20.23
CA GLY A 41 28.86 16.37 -20.05
C GLY A 41 28.18 17.38 -20.99
N VAL A 42 28.19 18.65 -20.60
CA VAL A 42 27.71 19.77 -21.40
C VAL A 42 28.65 19.98 -22.58
N SER A 43 28.12 20.10 -23.79
CA SER A 43 28.81 20.79 -24.89
C SER A 43 27.77 21.41 -25.83
N GLU A 44 27.85 22.72 -25.95
CA GLU A 44 27.12 23.56 -26.90
C GLU A 44 27.43 23.13 -28.33
N LEU A 45 26.41 23.12 -29.20
CA LEU A 45 26.61 23.40 -30.61
C LEU A 45 25.37 24.12 -31.16
N SER A 46 25.54 25.42 -31.35
CA SER A 46 24.64 26.32 -32.06
C SER A 46 24.55 25.94 -33.54
N VAL A 47 23.35 25.67 -34.04
CA VAL A 47 23.05 25.68 -35.48
C VAL A 47 21.83 26.57 -35.71
N LEU A 48 22.03 27.51 -36.63
CA LEU A 48 21.17 28.63 -36.98
C LEU A 48 19.84 28.19 -37.60
N VAL A 49 18.80 28.96 -37.26
CA VAL A 49 17.43 28.91 -37.76
C VAL A 49 17.35 29.65 -39.11
N GLU A 50 16.61 29.09 -40.06
CA GLU A 50 16.01 29.84 -41.16
C GLU A 50 14.48 29.84 -40.95
N ASP A 51 13.94 31.04 -41.10
CA ASP A 51 12.64 31.50 -40.59
C ASP A 51 11.55 31.43 -41.68
N ASP A 52 10.32 31.73 -41.25
CA ASP A 52 9.33 32.48 -42.05
C ASP A 52 8.18 31.76 -42.81
N LEU A 53 7.40 30.88 -42.14
CA LEU A 53 6.03 30.57 -42.62
C LEU A 53 4.95 30.39 -41.52
N CYS A 54 5.24 30.60 -40.23
CA CYS A 54 4.27 30.29 -39.16
C CYS A 54 3.79 31.50 -38.32
N GLU A 55 4.12 32.74 -38.68
CA GLU A 55 3.82 33.90 -37.82
C GLU A 55 2.45 34.55 -38.09
N ARG A 56 1.80 34.23 -39.20
CA ARG A 56 0.59 34.94 -39.64
C ARG A 56 -0.74 34.38 -39.13
N SER A 57 -0.74 33.19 -38.52
CA SER A 57 -1.95 32.53 -38.01
C SER A 57 -2.18 32.74 -36.49
N ALA A 58 -1.11 32.92 -35.70
CA ALA A 58 -1.18 32.99 -34.24
C ALA A 58 -1.70 34.32 -33.67
N THR A 59 -1.72 35.39 -34.46
CA THR A 59 -2.05 36.74 -33.98
C THR A 59 -3.55 37.01 -33.88
N MET A 60 -4.40 36.35 -34.67
CA MET A 60 -5.87 36.50 -34.57
C MET A 60 -6.50 35.68 -33.44
N GLU A 61 -5.95 34.52 -33.08
CA GLU A 61 -6.52 33.64 -32.05
C GLU A 61 -6.25 34.13 -30.62
N SER A 62 -5.11 34.78 -30.40
CA SER A 62 -4.69 35.27 -29.07
C SER A 62 -5.55 36.43 -28.55
N ARG A 63 -6.08 37.28 -29.45
CA ARG A 63 -6.88 38.46 -29.09
C ARG A 63 -8.29 38.07 -28.62
N ALA A 64 -8.91 37.06 -29.23
CA ALA A 64 -10.23 36.55 -28.87
C ALA A 64 -10.23 35.77 -27.53
N ARG A 65 -9.15 35.05 -27.23
CA ARG A 65 -9.01 34.28 -25.97
C ARG A 65 -8.83 35.20 -24.76
N ARG A 66 -8.15 36.34 -24.93
CA ARG A 66 -7.91 37.34 -23.88
C ARG A 66 -9.19 38.11 -23.48
N THR A 67 -10.09 38.40 -24.43
CA THR A 67 -11.41 39.01 -24.13
C THR A 67 -12.36 38.05 -23.44
N ARG A 68 -12.43 36.78 -23.85
CA ARG A 68 -13.24 35.76 -23.17
C ARG A 68 -12.78 35.50 -21.73
N LEU A 69 -11.47 35.47 -21.48
CA LEU A 69 -10.93 35.29 -20.13
C LEU A 69 -11.26 36.46 -19.21
N ARG A 70 -11.17 37.70 -19.70
CA ARG A 70 -11.57 38.90 -18.93
C ARG A 70 -13.06 38.91 -18.60
N SER A 71 -13.91 38.46 -19.53
CA SER A 71 -15.35 38.34 -19.28
C SER A 71 -15.67 37.29 -18.21
N VAL A 72 -14.99 36.13 -18.23
CA VAL A 72 -15.19 35.07 -17.23
C VAL A 72 -14.73 35.52 -15.84
N VAL A 73 -13.58 36.19 -15.75
CA VAL A 73 -13.08 36.75 -14.48
C VAL A 73 -14.04 37.81 -13.93
N GLY A 74 -14.61 38.67 -14.79
CA GLY A 74 -15.63 39.63 -14.40
C GLY A 74 -16.89 38.98 -13.83
N ILE A 75 -17.38 37.90 -14.46
CA ILE A 75 -18.55 37.14 -13.98
C ILE A 75 -18.25 36.47 -12.63
N CYS A 76 -17.06 35.87 -12.46
CA CYS A 76 -16.68 35.26 -11.20
C CYS A 76 -16.57 36.28 -10.05
N LEU A 77 -16.04 37.47 -10.32
CA LEU A 77 -15.97 38.55 -9.32
C LEU A 77 -17.36 39.06 -8.95
N PHE A 78 -18.26 39.18 -9.93
CA PHE A 78 -19.65 39.57 -9.67
C PHE A 78 -20.41 38.53 -8.83
N LEU A 79 -20.22 37.23 -9.11
CA LEU A 79 -20.82 36.15 -8.33
C LEU A 79 -20.25 36.07 -6.91
N ALA A 80 -18.95 36.34 -6.73
CA ALA A 80 -18.35 36.39 -5.40
C ALA A 80 -18.89 37.58 -4.59
N LEU A 81 -19.00 38.77 -5.19
CA LEU A 81 -19.54 39.95 -4.52
C LEU A 81 -21.02 39.81 -4.17
N THR A 82 -21.83 39.28 -5.09
CA THR A 82 -23.25 39.00 -4.80
C THR A 82 -23.41 37.89 -3.77
N GLY A 83 -22.54 36.86 -3.77
CA GLY A 83 -22.49 35.84 -2.73
C GLY A 83 -22.14 36.39 -1.35
N ILE A 84 -21.17 37.31 -1.26
CA ILE A 84 -20.80 37.97 0.00
C ILE A 84 -21.94 38.86 0.51
N ILE A 85 -22.60 39.62 -0.36
CA ILE A 85 -23.74 40.47 0.02
C ILE A 85 -24.93 39.61 0.45
N TYR A 86 -25.22 38.53 -0.28
CA TYR A 86 -26.32 37.62 0.04
C TYR A 86 -26.06 36.87 1.36
N LEU A 87 -24.86 36.34 1.57
CA LEU A 87 -24.50 35.66 2.82
C LEU A 87 -24.41 36.66 3.99
N GLY A 88 -23.95 37.88 3.76
CA GLY A 88 -23.91 38.95 4.77
C GLY A 88 -25.28 39.49 5.15
N TYR A 89 -26.25 39.47 4.23
CA TYR A 89 -27.63 39.93 4.51
C TYR A 89 -28.50 38.84 5.16
N PHE A 90 -28.21 37.56 4.90
CA PHE A 90 -28.97 36.41 5.43
C PHE A 90 -28.30 35.66 6.59
N CYS A 91 -27.09 36.04 7.02
CA CYS A 91 -26.48 35.50 8.25
C CYS A 91 -26.84 36.39 9.44
N PRO A 92 -27.68 35.92 10.39
CA PRO A 92 -27.84 36.58 11.68
C PRO A 92 -26.57 36.41 12.52
N ASP A 93 -26.26 37.42 13.35
CA ASP A 93 -25.02 37.63 14.14
C ASP A 93 -24.68 36.58 15.23
N HIS A 94 -24.96 35.30 15.00
CA HIS A 94 -24.47 34.24 15.85
C HIS A 94 -23.95 33.10 14.97
N VAL A 95 -22.64 32.86 15.09
CA VAL A 95 -21.88 31.77 14.49
C VAL A 95 -21.33 32.06 13.08
N CYS A 96 -20.35 32.96 12.98
CA CYS A 96 -19.18 32.80 12.11
C CYS A 96 -18.07 33.79 12.49
N ALA A 97 -17.48 33.61 13.67
CA ALA A 97 -16.15 34.12 13.97
C ALA A 97 -15.27 32.93 14.35
N LEU A 98 -14.26 32.69 13.52
CA LEU A 98 -13.05 31.95 13.88
C LEU A 98 -12.57 32.46 15.24
N THR A 99 -12.65 31.63 16.27
CA THR A 99 -11.97 31.90 17.54
C THR A 99 -10.98 30.77 17.80
N SER A 100 -9.71 31.12 17.64
CA SER A 100 -8.59 30.48 18.30
C SER A 100 -8.86 30.42 19.80
N ARG A 101 -8.73 29.24 20.41
CA ARG A 101 -8.58 29.15 21.86
C ARG A 101 -7.39 28.27 22.24
N GLU A 102 -6.52 28.93 22.97
CA GLU A 102 -5.26 28.48 23.55
C GLU A 102 -5.42 27.42 24.65
N ILE A 103 -4.24 26.89 24.96
CA ILE A 103 -3.77 25.94 25.96
C ILE A 103 -4.01 26.42 27.43
N LYS A 104 -4.04 25.45 28.36
CA LYS A 104 -4.16 25.45 29.85
C LYS A 104 -5.61 25.31 30.36
N GLU A 105 -5.94 24.45 31.33
CA GLU A 105 -5.22 24.09 32.56
C GLU A 105 -5.82 22.85 33.27
N SER A 106 -4.96 22.12 34.01
CA SER A 106 -5.18 21.25 35.21
C SER A 106 -4.38 19.93 35.09
N VAL A 107 -3.16 19.77 35.63
CA VAL A 107 -2.61 19.86 37.00
C VAL A 107 -3.03 18.67 37.89
N ARG A 108 -2.01 17.81 38.15
CA ARG A 108 -1.76 16.93 39.33
C ARG A 108 -2.60 15.63 39.43
N LEU A 109 -2.07 14.47 39.82
CA LEU A 109 -1.02 14.16 40.81
C LEU A 109 -0.06 13.03 40.39
N SER A 110 1.14 13.13 40.94
CA SER A 110 2.14 12.08 41.13
C SER A 110 2.29 11.79 42.62
N GLU A 111 2.15 10.53 43.04
CA GLU A 111 2.67 9.85 44.25
C GLU A 111 2.21 8.37 44.11
N GLY A 112 3.01 7.31 44.21
CA GLY A 112 4.22 7.07 44.97
C GLY A 112 3.86 6.22 46.20
N LEU A 113 3.85 4.88 46.09
CA LEU A 113 3.88 3.96 47.25
C LEU A 113 4.37 2.56 46.84
N SER A 114 5.22 2.01 47.70
CA SER A 114 6.10 0.86 47.49
C SER A 114 5.58 -0.44 48.12
N ALA A 115 6.04 -1.57 47.54
CA ALA A 115 6.39 -2.87 48.13
C ALA A 115 5.31 -3.91 48.55
N GLY A 116 5.27 -5.02 47.78
CA GLY A 116 5.16 -6.41 48.28
C GLY A 116 4.02 -7.29 47.71
N PRO A 117 4.19 -8.62 47.63
CA PRO A 117 5.09 -9.39 46.78
C PRO A 117 4.36 -9.95 45.53
N VAL A 118 4.97 -9.83 44.34
CA VAL A 118 4.45 -10.49 43.12
C VAL A 118 5.15 -11.83 42.98
N SER A 119 4.39 -12.91 43.16
CA SER A 119 4.76 -14.27 42.78
C SER A 119 5.26 -14.29 41.34
N GLY A 120 6.48 -14.78 41.15
CA GLY A 120 7.21 -14.73 39.89
C GLY A 120 6.47 -15.41 38.75
N LEU A 121 6.11 -14.61 37.73
CA LEU A 121 5.87 -15.12 36.39
C LEU A 121 7.24 -15.15 35.70
N SER A 122 7.91 -16.30 35.82
CA SER A 122 9.18 -16.56 35.17
C SER A 122 9.09 -16.27 33.68
N SER A 123 10.04 -15.47 33.20
CA SER A 123 10.51 -15.51 31.82
C SER A 123 10.69 -16.97 31.40
N VAL A 124 9.81 -17.48 30.54
CA VAL A 124 10.01 -18.81 29.94
C VAL A 124 11.11 -18.65 28.92
N SER A 125 12.30 -19.04 29.35
CA SER A 125 13.50 -19.21 28.56
C SER A 125 13.17 -20.00 27.30
N VAL A 126 13.45 -19.40 26.14
CA VAL A 126 13.54 -20.13 24.88
C VAL A 126 14.76 -21.04 25.01
N GLU A 127 14.54 -22.34 25.20
CA GLU A 127 15.61 -23.32 25.21
C GLU A 127 16.18 -23.43 23.79
N PHE A 128 17.38 -22.85 23.62
CA PHE A 128 18.21 -23.00 22.44
C PHE A 128 18.93 -24.34 22.55
N ASP A 129 18.46 -25.34 21.80
CA ASP A 129 19.21 -26.57 21.67
C ASP A 129 20.40 -26.34 20.74
N LYS A 130 21.55 -26.97 21.06
CA LYS A 130 22.88 -26.67 20.47
C LYS A 130 23.03 -26.92 18.96
N ASN A 131 21.93 -27.23 18.26
CA ASN A 131 21.88 -27.43 16.82
C ASN A 131 20.89 -26.51 16.09
N GLY A 132 20.31 -25.49 16.75
CA GLY A 132 19.58 -24.41 16.08
C GLY A 132 18.29 -24.81 15.35
N LEU A 133 17.69 -25.97 15.67
CA LEU A 133 16.43 -26.40 15.07
C LEU A 133 15.27 -26.10 16.03
N LEU A 134 14.36 -25.22 15.62
CA LEU A 134 13.05 -25.07 16.27
C LEU A 134 12.35 -26.44 16.26
N SER A 135 11.82 -26.90 17.40
CA SER A 135 10.91 -28.05 17.42
C SER A 135 9.59 -27.62 16.81
N VAL A 136 9.54 -27.71 15.48
CA VAL A 136 8.36 -27.42 14.70
C VAL A 136 7.57 -28.72 14.55
N HIS A 137 6.26 -28.64 14.78
CA HIS A 137 5.32 -29.76 14.58
C HIS A 137 5.65 -30.50 13.27
N PRO A 138 5.62 -31.85 13.19
CA PRO A 138 6.09 -32.62 12.02
C PRO A 138 5.38 -32.30 10.68
N ALA A 139 4.31 -31.49 10.72
CA ALA A 139 3.62 -30.92 9.55
C ALA A 139 4.35 -29.71 8.94
N PHE A 140 5.33 -29.10 9.62
CA PHE A 140 6.12 -28.00 9.09
C PHE A 140 7.26 -28.50 8.22
N ARG A 141 6.92 -28.92 7.01
CA ARG A 141 7.82 -28.70 5.87
C ARG A 141 7.40 -27.38 5.23
N LEU A 142 7.94 -26.31 5.78
CA LEU A 142 7.77 -24.97 5.25
C LEU A 142 8.57 -24.93 3.94
N HIS A 143 7.91 -25.32 2.85
CA HIS A 143 8.50 -25.26 1.52
C HIS A 143 8.71 -23.79 1.21
N SER A 144 9.97 -23.34 1.21
CA SER A 144 10.33 -22.12 0.51
C SER A 144 9.73 -22.23 -0.88
N ILE A 145 8.83 -21.32 -1.24
CA ILE A 145 8.29 -21.27 -2.60
C ILE A 145 9.48 -21.26 -3.54
N GLN A 146 9.49 -22.18 -4.49
CA GLN A 146 10.59 -22.34 -5.42
C GLN A 146 10.79 -21.01 -6.18
N GLY A 147 11.86 -20.27 -5.85
CA GLY A 147 12.15 -18.95 -6.43
C GLY A 147 11.65 -17.72 -5.64
N SER A 148 11.14 -17.87 -4.40
CA SER A 148 10.91 -16.75 -3.48
C SER A 148 12.21 -16.42 -2.74
N LEU A 149 12.68 -15.18 -2.89
CA LEU A 149 13.92 -14.69 -2.29
C LEU A 149 13.60 -13.91 -1.01
N GLY A 150 14.24 -14.29 0.10
CA GLY A 150 14.05 -13.66 1.39
C GLY A 150 14.73 -12.30 1.51
N TYR A 151 14.43 -11.56 2.58
CA TYR A 151 15.15 -10.33 2.93
C TYR A 151 16.67 -10.57 3.01
N ASP A 152 17.09 -11.62 3.70
CA ASP A 152 18.51 -11.93 3.86
C ASP A 152 19.19 -12.22 2.52
N ASP A 153 18.51 -12.89 1.58
CA ASP A 153 19.06 -13.14 0.24
C ASP A 153 19.27 -11.83 -0.54
N VAL A 154 18.35 -10.88 -0.44
CA VAL A 154 18.41 -9.60 -1.16
C VAL A 154 19.49 -8.67 -0.62
N PHE A 155 19.75 -8.69 0.69
CA PHE A 155 20.68 -7.75 1.34
C PHE A 155 22.08 -8.31 1.59
N THR A 156 22.23 -9.63 1.74
CA THR A 156 23.56 -10.23 2.00
C THR A 156 24.29 -10.65 0.73
N ASN A 157 23.59 -10.74 -0.40
CA ASN A 157 24.15 -11.26 -1.63
C ASN A 157 23.80 -10.34 -2.81
N ASP A 158 24.79 -9.57 -3.25
CA ASP A 158 24.70 -8.56 -4.32
C ASP A 158 24.21 -9.13 -5.67
N THR A 159 24.14 -10.46 -5.81
CA THR A 159 23.61 -11.15 -6.99
C THR A 159 22.08 -11.18 -7.06
N PHE A 160 21.36 -10.84 -5.98
CA PHE A 160 19.88 -10.84 -5.93
C PHE A 160 19.25 -9.46 -6.20
N GLN A 161 19.82 -8.70 -7.13
CA GLN A 161 19.19 -7.51 -7.67
C GLN A 161 18.00 -7.88 -8.57
N PHE A 162 16.99 -7.00 -8.59
CA PHE A 162 15.82 -7.16 -9.43
C PHE A 162 16.17 -6.86 -10.89
N ASP A 163 16.04 -7.86 -11.76
CA ASP A 163 16.28 -7.70 -13.19
C ASP A 163 14.97 -7.44 -13.94
N ILE A 164 14.68 -6.16 -14.17
CA ILE A 164 13.52 -5.74 -14.97
C ILE A 164 13.60 -6.20 -16.43
N ASN A 165 14.80 -6.37 -16.99
CA ASN A 165 15.01 -6.79 -18.37
C ASN A 165 14.92 -8.32 -18.54
N GLY A 166 15.18 -9.06 -17.47
CA GLY A 166 15.00 -10.50 -17.33
C GLY A 166 13.53 -10.90 -17.16
N HIS A 167 13.27 -11.87 -16.27
CA HIS A 167 11.94 -12.45 -16.04
C HIS A 167 11.43 -12.26 -14.60
N ASP A 168 12.04 -11.35 -13.86
CA ASP A 168 11.65 -11.06 -12.48
C ASP A 168 10.32 -10.30 -12.44
N VAL A 169 9.46 -10.66 -11.50
CA VAL A 169 8.13 -10.05 -11.34
C VAL A 169 7.90 -9.67 -9.88
N ILE A 170 7.56 -8.40 -9.66
CA ILE A 170 7.06 -7.96 -8.35
C ILE A 170 5.58 -8.31 -8.23
N VAL A 171 5.19 -8.91 -7.12
CA VAL A 171 3.81 -9.26 -6.81
C VAL A 171 3.33 -8.46 -5.62
N PHE A 172 2.40 -7.53 -5.82
CA PHE A 172 1.87 -6.70 -4.74
C PHE A 172 0.65 -7.35 -4.08
N LEU A 173 0.85 -7.93 -2.89
CA LEU A 173 -0.19 -8.44 -2.00
C LEU A 173 -0.87 -7.27 -1.28
N HIS A 174 -2.04 -6.87 -1.77
CA HIS A 174 -2.77 -5.72 -1.26
C HIS A 174 -3.79 -6.12 -0.19
N ILE A 175 -3.43 -5.97 1.09
CA ILE A 175 -4.33 -6.17 2.23
C ILE A 175 -5.31 -4.99 2.36
N GLN A 176 -6.57 -5.25 2.70
CA GLN A 176 -7.56 -4.19 2.86
C GLN A 176 -7.13 -3.20 3.96
N LYS A 177 -7.29 -1.91 3.66
CA LYS A 177 -7.18 -0.77 4.59
C LYS A 177 -5.78 -0.49 5.16
N THR A 178 -4.75 -0.99 4.47
CA THR A 178 -3.34 -0.71 4.78
C THR A 178 -2.75 0.38 3.88
N GLY A 179 -3.56 1.26 3.29
CA GLY A 179 -3.06 2.31 2.38
C GLY A 179 -2.62 1.79 0.99
N GLY A 180 -2.80 0.50 0.68
CA GLY A 180 -2.37 -0.10 -0.59
C GLY A 180 -2.98 0.49 -1.87
N THR A 181 -4.08 1.25 -1.77
CA THR A 181 -4.62 2.02 -2.92
C THR A 181 -3.69 3.18 -3.31
N LEU A 182 -3.09 3.86 -2.33
CA LEU A 182 -2.13 4.93 -2.59
C LEU A 182 -0.81 4.32 -3.04
N PHE A 183 -0.27 3.38 -2.25
CA PHE A 183 1.00 2.72 -2.56
C PHE A 183 1.00 2.05 -3.96
N GLY A 184 -0.07 1.33 -4.32
CA GLY A 184 -0.18 0.72 -5.64
C GLY A 184 -0.26 1.73 -6.80
N LYS A 185 -0.70 2.97 -6.56
CA LYS A 185 -0.60 4.04 -7.58
C LYS A 185 0.84 4.51 -7.75
N HIS A 186 1.61 4.59 -6.67
CA HIS A 186 3.02 4.96 -6.74
C HIS A 186 3.84 3.92 -7.52
N LEU A 187 3.56 2.63 -7.32
CA LEU A 187 4.19 1.55 -8.09
C LEU A 187 4.03 1.70 -9.61
N VAL A 188 2.92 2.28 -10.10
CA VAL A 188 2.66 2.39 -11.55
C VAL A 188 2.86 3.80 -12.10
N ARG A 189 3.22 4.79 -11.27
CA ARG A 189 3.30 6.20 -11.71
C ARG A 189 4.56 6.93 -11.29
N ASP A 190 5.16 6.55 -10.17
CA ASP A 190 6.17 7.37 -9.50
C ASP A 190 7.55 6.72 -9.45
N LEU A 191 7.67 5.48 -9.94
CA LEU A 191 8.96 4.85 -10.20
C LEU A 191 9.63 5.48 -11.42
N ASP A 192 10.93 5.68 -11.31
CA ASP A 192 11.76 6.16 -12.42
C ASP A 192 12.37 4.95 -13.14
N LEU A 193 11.79 4.63 -14.29
CA LEU A 193 12.01 3.42 -15.07
C LEU A 193 12.46 3.79 -16.48
N GLN A 194 13.32 2.97 -17.09
CA GLN A 194 13.70 3.11 -18.51
C GLN A 194 12.46 3.17 -19.42
N ARG A 195 11.46 2.33 -19.13
CA ARG A 195 10.13 2.36 -19.75
C ARG A 195 9.06 2.53 -18.66
N PRO A 196 8.48 3.73 -18.51
CA PRO A 196 7.39 3.97 -17.57
C PRO A 196 6.13 3.17 -17.90
N CYS A 197 5.29 2.89 -16.90
CA CYS A 197 3.99 2.27 -17.14
C CYS A 197 3.06 3.22 -17.93
N SER A 198 2.31 2.67 -18.89
CA SER A 198 1.32 3.43 -19.65
C SER A 198 -0.05 3.39 -18.95
N CYS A 199 -0.45 4.51 -18.34
CA CYS A 199 -1.71 4.66 -17.61
C CYS A 199 -2.72 5.54 -18.37
N GLN A 200 -3.82 4.97 -18.85
CA GLN A 200 -4.88 5.74 -19.50
C GLN A 200 -5.84 6.36 -18.46
N ARG A 201 -6.18 7.66 -18.58
CA ARG A 201 -7.04 8.38 -17.61
C ARG A 201 -8.40 7.71 -17.35
N ARG A 202 -8.99 7.04 -18.34
CA ARG A 202 -10.30 6.37 -18.22
C ARG A 202 -10.21 4.94 -17.70
N ARG A 203 -9.02 4.33 -17.69
CA ARG A 203 -8.83 2.94 -17.24
C ARG A 203 -8.18 2.93 -15.87
N LYS A 204 -8.71 2.09 -14.98
CA LYS A 204 -8.10 1.88 -13.67
C LYS A 204 -6.76 1.14 -13.79
N ARG A 205 -6.53 0.39 -14.88
CA ARG A 205 -5.36 -0.45 -15.11
C ARG A 205 -4.36 0.25 -16.03
N CYS A 206 -3.07 0.15 -15.68
CA CYS A 206 -1.93 0.61 -16.45
C CYS A 206 -1.21 -0.59 -17.08
N PHE A 207 -0.50 -0.36 -18.18
CA PHE A 207 0.37 -1.37 -18.79
C PHE A 207 1.80 -1.15 -18.31
N CYS A 208 2.30 -2.07 -17.48
CA CYS A 208 3.64 -2.03 -16.91
C CYS A 208 4.51 -3.09 -17.55
N PHE A 209 4.97 -2.79 -18.77
CA PHE A 209 5.77 -3.70 -19.56
C PHE A 209 7.26 -3.48 -19.35
N ARG A 210 8.05 -4.54 -19.58
CA ARG A 210 9.51 -4.49 -19.56
C ARG A 210 10.05 -3.52 -20.64
N PRO A 211 11.27 -2.97 -20.47
CA PRO A 211 11.86 -2.09 -21.46
C PRO A 211 12.02 -2.72 -22.85
N ASN A 212 12.44 -3.99 -22.89
CA ASN A 212 12.80 -4.71 -24.11
C ASN A 212 11.65 -5.53 -24.74
N ARG A 213 10.54 -5.75 -24.04
CA ARG A 213 9.45 -6.66 -24.48
C ARG A 213 8.11 -6.31 -23.86
N ASN A 214 7.02 -6.86 -24.39
CA ASN A 214 5.66 -6.64 -23.89
C ASN A 214 5.22 -7.65 -22.82
N GLU A 215 6.13 -8.03 -21.92
CA GLU A 215 5.86 -8.85 -20.73
C GLU A 215 5.71 -7.95 -19.50
N ASN A 216 4.94 -8.39 -18.50
CA ASN A 216 4.71 -7.63 -17.27
C ASN A 216 5.84 -7.89 -16.27
N TRP A 217 6.41 -6.82 -15.72
CA TRP A 217 7.33 -6.90 -14.56
C TRP A 217 6.62 -6.70 -13.22
N LEU A 218 5.34 -6.30 -13.24
CA LEU A 218 4.54 -6.02 -12.04
C LEU A 218 3.19 -6.74 -12.10
N PHE A 219 2.92 -7.56 -11.11
CA PHE A 219 1.62 -8.16 -10.85
C PHE A 219 0.91 -7.44 -9.69
N SER A 220 -0.15 -6.70 -10.00
CA SER A 220 -0.88 -5.88 -9.02
C SER A 220 -2.27 -5.53 -9.52
N ARG A 221 -3.12 -5.04 -8.62
CA ARG A 221 -4.44 -4.45 -8.96
C ARG A 221 -4.34 -3.43 -10.11
N TYR A 222 -3.29 -2.61 -10.13
CA TYR A 222 -3.16 -1.50 -11.07
C TYR A 222 -2.39 -1.85 -12.35
N SER A 223 -1.78 -3.04 -12.44
CA SER A 223 -1.09 -3.53 -13.64
C SER A 223 -1.83 -4.69 -14.32
N THR A 224 -2.00 -5.82 -13.63
CA THR A 224 -2.64 -7.03 -14.16
C THR A 224 -4.13 -7.10 -13.80
N GLY A 225 -4.55 -6.42 -12.72
CA GLY A 225 -5.90 -6.48 -12.18
C GLY A 225 -6.05 -7.55 -11.10
N TRP A 226 -7.28 -7.95 -10.81
CA TRP A 226 -7.59 -8.99 -9.82
C TRP A 226 -7.64 -10.38 -10.45
N LYS A 227 -6.58 -10.77 -11.18
CA LYS A 227 -6.52 -12.04 -11.91
C LYS A 227 -6.66 -13.26 -10.99
N CYS A 228 -5.99 -13.21 -9.84
CA CYS A 228 -6.06 -14.25 -8.81
C CYS A 228 -7.20 -14.10 -7.81
N GLY A 229 -8.12 -13.16 -8.02
CA GLY A 229 -9.22 -12.87 -7.08
C GLY A 229 -9.10 -11.48 -6.46
N LEU A 230 -10.23 -10.96 -5.99
CA LEU A 230 -10.31 -9.65 -5.34
C LEU A 230 -9.60 -9.70 -3.99
N HIS A 231 -8.54 -8.91 -3.82
CA HIS A 231 -7.69 -8.92 -2.62
C HIS A 231 -7.15 -10.32 -2.30
N ALA A 232 -6.65 -11.02 -3.33
CA ALA A 232 -6.02 -12.32 -3.18
C ALA A 232 -4.93 -12.30 -2.09
N ASP A 233 -5.01 -13.27 -1.17
CA ASP A 233 -4.05 -13.43 -0.08
C ASP A 233 -2.79 -14.20 -0.49
N TRP A 234 -1.88 -14.45 0.45
CA TRP A 234 -0.64 -15.20 0.21
C TRP A 234 -0.91 -16.59 -0.38
N THR A 235 -1.90 -17.30 0.15
CA THR A 235 -2.24 -18.66 -0.30
C THR A 235 -2.79 -18.63 -1.73
N GLU A 236 -3.65 -17.65 -2.03
CA GLU A 236 -4.22 -17.47 -3.36
C GLU A 236 -3.16 -17.04 -4.38
N LEU A 237 -2.31 -16.06 -4.06
CA LEU A 237 -1.34 -15.52 -5.01
C LEU A 237 -0.24 -16.52 -5.36
N THR A 238 0.27 -17.25 -4.37
CA THR A 238 1.40 -18.18 -4.57
C THR A 238 1.02 -19.40 -5.39
N SER A 239 -0.26 -19.79 -5.39
CA SER A 239 -0.81 -20.86 -6.21
C SER A 239 -1.32 -20.41 -7.59
N CYS A 240 -1.43 -19.10 -7.85
CA CYS A 240 -2.14 -18.57 -9.02
C CYS A 240 -1.28 -17.73 -9.98
N VAL A 241 -0.34 -16.93 -9.46
CA VAL A 241 0.33 -15.88 -10.24
C VAL A 241 1.09 -16.43 -11.46
N ASP A 242 1.83 -17.53 -11.29
CA ASP A 242 2.58 -18.15 -12.39
C ASP A 242 1.66 -18.63 -13.52
N THR A 243 0.64 -19.40 -13.16
CA THR A 243 -0.40 -19.86 -14.09
C THR A 243 -1.07 -18.71 -14.84
N GLU A 244 -1.40 -17.60 -14.16
CA GLU A 244 -2.04 -16.45 -14.80
C GLU A 244 -1.09 -15.66 -15.71
N LEU A 245 0.21 -15.62 -15.41
CA LEU A 245 1.20 -14.99 -16.29
C LEU A 245 1.50 -15.86 -17.50
N ASN A 246 1.59 -17.18 -17.34
CA ASN A 246 1.76 -18.13 -18.44
C ASN A 246 0.62 -18.02 -19.47
N LYS A 247 -0.64 -17.85 -19.02
CA LYS A 247 -1.78 -17.61 -19.91
C LYS A 247 -1.67 -16.33 -20.75
N ILE A 248 -0.88 -15.35 -20.30
CA ILE A 248 -0.76 -14.04 -20.96
C ILE A 248 0.50 -13.97 -21.84
N GLU A 249 1.59 -14.56 -21.38
CA GLU A 249 2.94 -14.40 -21.95
C GLU A 249 3.48 -15.69 -22.59
N GLY A 250 2.78 -16.82 -22.42
CA GLY A 250 3.20 -18.15 -22.88
C GLY A 250 3.82 -19.00 -21.77
N ASP A 251 3.78 -20.32 -21.97
CA ASP A 251 4.39 -21.32 -21.09
C ASP A 251 5.91 -21.39 -21.28
N GLY A 252 6.63 -21.90 -20.28
CA GLY A 252 8.08 -22.18 -20.36
C GLY A 252 9.01 -21.05 -19.89
N ILE A 253 8.45 -19.90 -19.48
CA ILE A 253 9.22 -18.79 -18.91
C ILE A 253 9.46 -19.04 -17.41
N LYS A 254 10.73 -19.25 -17.02
CA LYS A 254 11.12 -19.36 -15.61
C LYS A 254 11.19 -17.96 -14.98
N ARG A 255 10.21 -17.60 -14.15
CA ARG A 255 10.14 -16.31 -13.45
C ARG A 255 10.63 -16.43 -12.01
N ARG A 256 11.16 -15.33 -11.46
CA ARG A 256 11.36 -15.14 -10.02
C ARG A 256 10.33 -14.15 -9.49
N TYR A 257 9.74 -14.44 -8.34
CA TYR A 257 8.66 -13.64 -7.77
C TYR A 257 9.10 -12.91 -6.51
N PHE A 258 8.93 -11.60 -6.53
CA PHE A 258 9.27 -10.70 -5.43
C PHE A 258 7.95 -10.23 -4.79
N TYR A 259 7.49 -10.97 -3.78
CA TYR A 259 6.25 -10.66 -3.09
C TYR A 259 6.42 -9.50 -2.13
N ILE A 260 5.53 -8.53 -2.21
CA ILE A 260 5.64 -7.29 -1.44
C ILE A 260 4.28 -6.94 -0.85
N THR A 261 4.28 -6.27 0.28
CA THR A 261 3.02 -5.85 0.91
C THR A 261 3.15 -4.54 1.65
N ILE A 262 2.02 -4.02 2.13
CA ILE A 262 1.95 -2.91 3.06
C ILE A 262 1.02 -3.31 4.20
N ILE A 263 1.52 -3.17 5.42
CA ILE A 263 0.82 -3.44 6.67
C ILE A 263 0.59 -2.13 7.44
N ARG A 264 -0.23 -2.21 8.48
CA ARG A 264 -0.67 -1.07 9.28
C ARG A 264 -0.89 -1.52 10.73
N ASP A 265 -0.74 -0.59 11.67
CA ASP A 265 -1.26 -0.74 13.02
C ASP A 265 -2.65 -1.43 13.01
N PRO A 266 -2.81 -2.57 13.71
CA PRO A 266 -4.00 -3.40 13.59
C PRO A 266 -5.27 -2.69 14.04
N VAL A 267 -5.21 -1.81 15.05
CA VAL A 267 -6.38 -1.07 15.56
C VAL A 267 -6.85 -0.05 14.54
N ALA A 268 -5.95 0.81 14.06
CA ALA A 268 -6.24 1.81 13.05
C ALA A 268 -6.73 1.18 11.74
N ARG A 269 -6.17 0.03 11.35
CA ARG A 269 -6.59 -0.75 10.19
C ARG A 269 -8.00 -1.33 10.38
N TYR A 270 -8.29 -1.91 11.54
CA TYR A 270 -9.60 -2.49 11.86
C TYR A 270 -10.70 -1.42 11.88
N LEU A 271 -10.47 -0.30 12.56
CA LEU A 271 -11.40 0.84 12.58
C LEU A 271 -11.59 1.46 11.19
N SER A 272 -10.54 1.51 10.37
CA SER A 272 -10.65 1.95 8.98
C SER A 272 -11.48 0.99 8.13
N GLU A 273 -11.42 -0.31 8.41
CA GLU A 273 -12.26 -1.32 7.77
C GLU A 273 -13.72 -1.18 8.17
N PHE A 274 -13.98 -1.12 9.49
CA PHE A 274 -15.30 -0.83 10.05
C PHE A 274 -15.96 0.35 9.35
N ARG A 275 -15.29 1.52 9.30
CA ARG A 275 -15.85 2.72 8.65
C ARG A 275 -16.09 2.54 7.16
N HIS A 276 -15.33 1.67 6.49
CA HIS A 276 -15.55 1.39 5.07
C HIS A 276 -16.76 0.46 4.86
N VAL A 277 -16.90 -0.54 5.72
CA VAL A 277 -18.01 -1.49 5.74
C VAL A 277 -19.32 -0.79 6.11
N GLN A 278 -19.29 0.10 7.10
CA GLN A 278 -20.41 0.96 7.50
C GLN A 278 -20.94 1.80 6.33
N ARG A 279 -20.09 2.14 5.35
CA ARG A 279 -20.47 2.84 4.10
C ARG A 279 -20.83 1.91 2.94
N GLY A 280 -20.97 0.60 3.18
CA GLY A 280 -21.42 -0.39 2.21
C GLY A 280 -20.34 -1.26 1.56
N ALA A 281 -19.08 -1.19 2.00
CA ALA A 281 -18.05 -2.09 1.48
C ALA A 281 -18.24 -3.53 1.99
N THR A 282 -18.09 -4.53 1.11
CA THR A 282 -18.30 -5.94 1.47
C THR A 282 -17.18 -6.88 1.01
N TRP A 283 -16.47 -6.52 -0.08
CA TRP A 283 -15.49 -7.38 -0.77
C TRP A 283 -16.00 -8.79 -1.14
N ARG A 284 -17.31 -8.95 -1.36
CA ARG A 284 -17.96 -10.25 -1.70
C ARG A 284 -17.38 -10.99 -2.92
N GLY A 285 -16.66 -10.28 -3.79
CA GLY A 285 -15.96 -10.89 -4.93
C GLY A 285 -14.64 -11.57 -4.58
N ALA A 286 -14.21 -11.57 -3.31
CA ALA A 286 -13.05 -12.32 -2.86
C ALA A 286 -13.37 -13.82 -2.90
N ARG A 287 -12.45 -14.61 -3.46
CA ARG A 287 -12.66 -16.05 -3.65
C ARG A 287 -12.30 -16.84 -2.40
N HIS A 288 -11.29 -16.41 -1.63
CA HIS A 288 -10.79 -17.14 -0.48
C HIS A 288 -10.41 -18.58 -0.89
N TRP A 289 -9.73 -18.70 -2.02
CA TRP A 289 -9.34 -19.98 -2.59
C TRP A 289 -8.23 -20.63 -1.76
N CYS A 290 -8.46 -21.86 -1.31
CA CYS A 290 -7.48 -22.62 -0.53
C CYS A 290 -7.76 -24.11 -0.67
N GLY A 291 -6.72 -24.94 -0.77
CA GLY A 291 -6.89 -26.39 -0.92
C GLY A 291 -7.63 -26.80 -2.21
N GLY A 292 -7.54 -25.99 -3.27
CA GLY A 292 -8.20 -26.26 -4.56
C GLY A 292 -9.69 -25.95 -4.61
N ILE A 293 -10.25 -25.33 -3.57
CA ILE A 293 -11.67 -24.95 -3.52
C ILE A 293 -11.86 -23.51 -3.03
N GLN A 294 -12.98 -22.90 -3.42
CA GLN A 294 -13.43 -21.62 -2.87
C GLN A 294 -14.04 -21.85 -1.48
N ALA A 295 -13.58 -21.09 -0.48
CA ALA A 295 -14.09 -21.22 0.88
C ALA A 295 -15.52 -20.72 1.03
N ASN A 296 -16.32 -21.46 1.81
CA ASN A 296 -17.66 -21.06 2.20
C ASN A 296 -17.64 -20.44 3.60
N ILE A 297 -17.60 -19.11 3.67
CA ILE A 297 -17.48 -18.35 4.92
C ILE A 297 -18.83 -17.69 5.24
N PRO A 298 -19.40 -17.91 6.45
CA PRO A 298 -20.63 -17.25 6.88
C PRO A 298 -20.54 -15.71 6.78
N GLN A 299 -21.64 -15.06 6.44
CA GLN A 299 -21.71 -13.60 6.24
C GLN A 299 -22.28 -12.89 7.48
N CYS A 300 -21.58 -11.88 8.00
CA CYS A 300 -21.97 -11.10 9.21
C CYS A 300 -23.26 -10.30 9.10
N TYR A 301 -23.88 -10.27 7.93
CA TYR A 301 -25.04 -9.44 7.67
C TYR A 301 -25.98 -10.17 6.70
N PRO A 302 -27.29 -9.96 6.84
CA PRO A 302 -28.26 -10.38 5.84
C PRO A 302 -28.19 -9.45 4.61
N GLY A 303 -28.50 -9.97 3.42
CA GLY A 303 -28.77 -9.13 2.24
C GLY A 303 -27.53 -8.75 1.41
N SER A 304 -27.45 -7.48 0.97
CA SER A 304 -26.51 -6.96 -0.07
C SER A 304 -25.30 -6.16 0.46
N SER A 305 -25.34 -5.66 1.69
CA SER A 305 -24.19 -5.07 2.39
C SER A 305 -24.39 -4.98 3.90
N TRP A 306 -23.35 -4.57 4.63
CA TRP A 306 -23.41 -4.26 6.08
C TRP A 306 -23.49 -2.74 6.34
N GLN A 307 -24.19 -2.01 5.46
CA GLN A 307 -24.29 -0.57 5.58
C GLN A 307 -24.99 -0.17 6.89
N GLY A 308 -24.46 0.87 7.54
CA GLY A 308 -25.01 1.38 8.80
C GLY A 308 -24.67 0.56 10.05
N VAL A 309 -23.88 -0.51 9.95
CA VAL A 309 -23.44 -1.31 11.11
C VAL A 309 -22.79 -0.42 12.19
N SER A 310 -23.09 -0.71 13.46
CA SER A 310 -22.40 -0.08 14.60
C SER A 310 -21.03 -0.72 14.85
N LEU A 311 -20.16 -0.08 15.65
CA LEU A 311 -18.86 -0.67 15.95
C LEU A 311 -19.01 -1.96 16.78
N GLU A 312 -19.97 -1.96 17.71
CA GLU A 312 -20.29 -3.07 18.60
C GLU A 312 -20.72 -4.30 17.79
N GLN A 313 -21.70 -4.14 16.90
CA GLN A 313 -22.14 -5.21 16.00
C GLN A 313 -21.02 -5.72 15.08
N PHE A 314 -20.15 -4.81 14.63
CA PHE A 314 -19.00 -5.18 13.81
C PHE A 314 -18.00 -6.06 14.58
N MET A 315 -17.77 -5.78 15.86
CA MET A 315 -16.87 -6.56 16.72
C MET A 315 -17.50 -7.88 17.20
N GLU A 316 -18.82 -7.90 17.38
CA GLU A 316 -19.54 -9.05 17.93
C GLU A 316 -19.63 -10.22 16.94
N CYS A 317 -19.60 -9.97 15.63
CA CYS A 317 -19.68 -11.04 14.64
C CYS A 317 -18.43 -11.96 14.67
N PRO A 318 -18.57 -13.27 15.00
CA PRO A 318 -17.42 -14.17 15.15
C PRO A 318 -16.75 -14.54 13.82
N TYR A 319 -17.46 -14.39 12.71
CA TYR A 319 -16.98 -14.66 11.34
C TYR A 319 -16.54 -13.38 10.60
N ASN A 320 -16.34 -12.27 11.32
CA ASN A 320 -15.87 -11.03 10.72
C ASN A 320 -14.42 -11.17 10.23
N LEU A 321 -14.26 -11.19 8.91
CA LEU A 321 -12.96 -11.29 8.24
C LEU A 321 -12.03 -10.08 8.47
N ALA A 322 -12.51 -9.00 9.09
CA ALA A 322 -11.66 -7.91 9.56
C ALA A 322 -10.75 -8.36 10.72
N SER A 323 -11.21 -9.29 11.56
CA SER A 323 -10.43 -9.82 12.68
C SER A 323 -9.22 -10.59 12.16
N ASN A 324 -8.04 -10.26 12.71
CA ASN A 324 -6.74 -10.84 12.31
C ASN A 324 -6.48 -10.89 10.79
N ARG A 325 -7.05 -9.94 10.02
CA ARG A 325 -6.95 -9.91 8.56
C ARG A 325 -5.51 -9.98 8.06
N GLN A 326 -4.60 -9.21 8.65
CA GLN A 326 -3.20 -9.15 8.20
C GLN A 326 -2.53 -10.52 8.37
N THR A 327 -2.67 -11.13 9.54
CA THR A 327 -2.18 -12.47 9.83
C THR A 327 -2.76 -13.50 8.86
N ARG A 328 -4.10 -13.54 8.72
CA ARG A 328 -4.77 -14.48 7.82
C ARG A 328 -4.33 -14.31 6.37
N MET A 329 -4.19 -13.08 5.88
CA MET A 329 -3.84 -12.81 4.49
C MET A 329 -2.36 -13.00 4.16
N LEU A 330 -1.49 -13.08 5.18
CA LEU A 330 -0.05 -13.31 5.01
C LEU A 330 0.34 -14.76 5.27
N ALA A 331 -0.46 -15.50 6.03
CA ALA A 331 -0.22 -16.91 6.30
C ALA A 331 -0.50 -17.79 5.07
N ASP A 332 0.19 -18.93 5.03
CA ASP A 332 -0.26 -20.08 4.26
C ASP A 332 -1.40 -20.75 5.03
N LEU A 333 -2.62 -20.65 4.51
CA LEU A 333 -3.80 -21.20 5.16
C LEU A 333 -3.90 -22.72 5.00
N SER A 334 -3.17 -23.33 4.06
CA SER A 334 -3.20 -24.78 3.86
C SER A 334 -2.69 -25.54 5.08
N ILE A 335 -1.71 -24.98 5.80
CA ILE A 335 -1.10 -25.61 6.99
C ILE A 335 -2.07 -25.73 8.17
N VAL A 336 -3.14 -24.93 8.19
CA VAL A 336 -4.17 -24.95 9.23
C VAL A 336 -5.47 -25.60 8.76
N GLY A 337 -5.48 -26.26 7.58
CA GLY A 337 -6.70 -26.84 7.02
C GLY A 337 -7.63 -25.80 6.39
N CYS A 338 -7.07 -24.73 5.83
CA CYS A 338 -7.80 -23.64 5.16
C CYS A 338 -8.85 -23.00 6.09
N TYR A 339 -10.08 -22.82 5.59
CA TYR A 339 -11.20 -22.23 6.33
C TYR A 339 -12.06 -23.28 7.07
N ASN A 340 -11.72 -24.57 6.97
CA ASN A 340 -12.40 -25.67 7.66
C ASN A 340 -11.41 -26.45 8.54
N SER A 341 -10.78 -25.73 9.46
CA SER A 341 -9.76 -26.27 10.35
C SER A 341 -10.35 -27.20 11.40
N THR A 342 -9.74 -28.37 11.59
CA THR A 342 -10.05 -29.30 12.69
C THR A 342 -9.23 -29.02 13.96
N LEU A 343 -8.33 -28.05 13.91
CA LEU A 343 -7.45 -27.68 15.01
C LEU A 343 -8.20 -26.87 16.08
N SER A 344 -7.67 -26.89 17.30
CA SER A 344 -8.11 -25.95 18.34
C SER A 344 -7.85 -24.51 17.90
N SER A 345 -8.67 -23.55 18.38
CA SER A 345 -8.52 -22.13 18.04
C SER A 345 -7.13 -21.60 18.39
N LEU A 346 -6.61 -21.95 19.57
CA LEU A 346 -5.29 -21.54 20.03
C LEU A 346 -4.17 -22.07 19.13
N GLU A 347 -4.23 -23.34 18.74
CA GLU A 347 -3.23 -23.95 17.87
C GLU A 347 -3.28 -23.37 16.46
N ARG A 348 -4.48 -23.27 15.88
CA ARG A 348 -4.70 -22.62 14.58
C ARG A 348 -4.12 -21.21 14.55
N ASP A 349 -4.40 -20.41 15.58
CA ASP A 349 -3.96 -19.02 15.63
C ASP A 349 -2.44 -18.91 15.83
N ARG A 350 -1.83 -19.80 16.61
CA ARG A 350 -0.36 -19.91 16.75
C ARG A 350 0.32 -20.25 15.42
N LEU A 351 -0.19 -21.27 14.72
CA LEU A 351 0.34 -21.71 13.43
C LEU A 351 0.21 -20.61 12.36
N MET A 352 -0.96 -19.98 12.29
CA MET A 352 -1.22 -18.89 11.35
C MET A 352 -0.31 -17.68 11.63
N LEU A 353 -0.10 -17.33 12.90
CA LEU A 353 0.82 -16.26 13.26
C LEU A 353 2.28 -16.59 12.91
N ALA A 354 2.72 -17.81 13.19
CA ALA A 354 4.07 -18.26 12.85
C ALA A 354 4.30 -18.22 11.33
N SER A 355 3.36 -18.72 10.54
CA SER A 355 3.41 -18.67 9.08
C SER A 355 3.39 -17.25 8.54
N ALA A 356 2.51 -16.37 9.04
CA ALA A 356 2.46 -14.97 8.60
C ALA A 356 3.77 -14.23 8.89
N LYS A 357 4.38 -14.43 10.06
CA LYS A 357 5.68 -13.85 10.41
C LYS A 357 6.78 -14.35 9.49
N HIS A 358 6.82 -15.66 9.26
CA HIS A 358 7.77 -16.28 8.35
C HIS A 358 7.62 -15.70 6.93
N ASN A 359 6.44 -15.78 6.33
CA ASN A 359 6.21 -15.29 4.96
C ASN A 359 6.56 -13.81 4.81
N LEU A 360 6.24 -12.98 5.81
CA LEU A 360 6.59 -11.56 5.80
C LEU A 360 8.10 -11.32 5.92
N GLN A 361 8.82 -12.10 6.73
CA GLN A 361 10.28 -12.04 6.86
C GLN A 361 10.99 -12.42 5.55
N PHE A 362 10.39 -13.35 4.80
CA PHE A 362 10.90 -13.79 3.50
C PHE A 362 10.34 -12.96 2.32
N MET A 363 9.63 -11.86 2.57
CA MET A 363 9.39 -10.86 1.53
C MET A 363 10.63 -9.98 1.37
N PRO A 364 11.05 -9.65 0.13
CA PRO A 364 12.14 -8.71 -0.11
C PRO A 364 11.90 -7.34 0.55
N PHE A 365 10.64 -6.90 0.62
CA PHE A 365 10.26 -5.71 1.36
C PHE A 365 8.77 -5.71 1.72
N PHE A 366 8.48 -5.08 2.85
CA PHE A 366 7.14 -4.69 3.24
C PHE A 366 7.15 -3.27 3.80
N MET A 367 6.02 -2.60 3.70
CA MET A 367 5.88 -1.22 4.12
C MET A 367 4.95 -1.11 5.32
N LEU A 368 5.18 -0.08 6.12
CA LEU A 368 4.29 0.32 7.19
C LEU A 368 3.54 1.59 6.77
N THR A 369 2.23 1.60 6.97
CA THR A 369 1.40 2.76 6.63
C THR A 369 1.78 4.02 7.42
N GLU A 370 2.23 3.84 8.67
CA GLU A 370 2.57 4.95 9.57
C GLU A 370 3.94 5.58 9.29
N TYR A 371 4.85 4.84 8.65
CA TYR A 371 6.21 5.31 8.31
C TYR A 371 6.34 5.73 6.84
N GLN A 372 5.24 6.15 6.24
CA GLN A 372 5.32 6.92 5.00
C GLN A 372 5.95 8.26 5.39
N LYS A 373 7.12 8.62 4.83
CA LYS A 373 7.68 9.96 5.06
C LYS A 373 6.68 10.99 4.52
N LEU A 374 5.99 11.66 5.42
CA LEU A 374 5.30 12.92 5.18
C LEU A 374 6.40 13.98 5.14
N LEU A 375 6.66 14.55 3.97
CA LEU A 375 7.44 15.76 3.82
C LEU A 375 6.52 16.83 3.26
#